data_AF-A0AAJ6V3B1-F1
#
_entry.id   AF-A0AAJ6V3B1-F1
#
_cell.length_a   1.000
_cell.length_b   1.000
_cell.length_c   1.000
_cell.angle_alpha   90.00
_cell.angle_beta   90.00
_cell.angle_gamma   90.00
#
_symmetry.space_group_name_H-M   'P 1'
#
loop_
_entity.id
_entity.type
_entity.pdbx_description
1 polymer ?
#
loop_
_entity_poly.entity_id
_entity_poly.type
_entity_poly.pdbx_seq_one_letter_code
_entity_poly.pdbx_strand_id
1 'polypeptide(L)'
;MAFGCVPVIMSEYYDLPFNDILDWDKFSVILKEDDALELEKILKSIPEGKYEKMHQNILKVGKHFKWHSPPAKYDEFHLVMYELWKRRHIIRY
;
A
#
# COMPACT_ATOMS: atom_id res chain seq x y z
N MET A 1 -0.07 -8.57 4.36
CA MET A 1 0.61 -8.93 3.08
C MET A 1 1.59 -10.09 3.29
N ALA A 2 1.14 -11.21 3.87
CA ALA A 2 2.01 -12.26 4.42
C ALA A 2 2.66 -13.20 3.37
N PHE A 3 2.28 -13.10 2.09
CA PHE A 3 2.71 -14.05 1.05
C PHE A 3 3.51 -13.41 -0.09
N GLY A 4 3.89 -12.12 0.02
CA GLY A 4 4.61 -11.42 -1.06
C GLY A 4 3.80 -11.16 -2.33
N CYS A 5 2.50 -11.50 -2.36
CA CYS A 5 1.65 -11.20 -3.51
C CYS A 5 1.42 -9.69 -3.67
N VAL A 6 1.43 -9.20 -4.91
CA VAL A 6 1.07 -7.82 -5.25
C VAL A 6 -0.46 -7.66 -5.11
N PRO A 7 -0.96 -6.78 -4.22
CA PRO A 7 -2.37 -6.58 -4.03
C PRO A 7 -2.97 -5.83 -5.21
N VAL A 8 -4.15 -6.28 -5.62
CA VAL A 8 -5.03 -5.54 -6.52
C VAL A 8 -6.08 -4.87 -5.65
N ILE A 9 -6.14 -3.55 -5.73
CA ILE A 9 -7.02 -2.70 -4.93
C ILE A 9 -8.09 -2.15 -5.87
N MET A 10 -9.34 -2.56 -5.64
CA MET A 10 -10.49 -2.01 -6.35
C MET A 10 -11.13 -0.95 -5.46
N SER A 11 -10.77 0.31 -5.70
CA SER A 11 -11.25 1.41 -4.88
C SER A 11 -11.18 2.71 -5.67
N GLU A 12 -12.34 3.26 -6.02
CA GLU A 12 -12.42 4.55 -6.69
C GLU A 12 -12.34 5.74 -5.73
N TYR A 13 -12.71 5.54 -4.45
CA TYR A 13 -12.89 6.64 -3.49
C TYR A 13 -12.32 6.38 -2.08
N TYR A 14 -11.63 5.27 -1.82
CA TYR A 14 -10.99 5.05 -0.52
C TYR A 14 -9.57 5.59 -0.49
N ASP A 15 -9.31 6.44 0.50
CA ASP A 15 -7.96 6.76 0.94
C ASP A 15 -7.33 5.52 1.61
N LEU A 16 -6.26 5.03 1.02
CA LEU A 16 -5.52 3.90 1.57
C LEU A 16 -4.76 4.32 2.84
N PRO A 17 -4.58 3.40 3.81
CA PRO A 17 -3.83 3.72 5.02
C PRO A 17 -2.40 4.15 4.66
N PHE A 18 -1.90 5.19 5.32
CA PHE A 18 -0.56 5.72 5.09
C PHE A 18 -0.29 6.23 3.66
N ASN A 19 -1.31 6.62 2.88
CA ASN A 19 -1.14 7.13 1.51
C ASN A 19 -0.17 8.32 1.43
N ASP A 20 -0.11 9.14 2.48
CA ASP A 20 0.81 10.28 2.61
C ASP A 20 2.28 9.91 2.91
N ILE A 21 2.56 8.63 3.14
CA ILE A 21 3.85 8.09 3.57
C ILE A 21 4.33 7.03 2.59
N LEU A 22 3.41 6.20 2.09
CA LEU A 22 3.66 5.09 1.19
C LEU A 22 2.96 5.31 -0.14
N ASP A 23 3.73 5.13 -1.21
CA ASP A 23 3.24 5.26 -2.58
C ASP A 23 2.70 3.92 -3.08
N TRP A 24 1.38 3.75 -3.00
CA TRP A 24 0.68 2.51 -3.30
C TRP A 24 0.83 2.08 -4.77
N ASP A 25 0.99 3.00 -5.72
CA ASP A 25 1.17 2.67 -7.15
C ASP A 25 2.47 1.86 -7.40
N LYS A 26 3.46 1.98 -6.52
CA LYS A 26 4.75 1.28 -6.64
C LYS A 26 4.72 -0.18 -6.24
N PHE A 27 3.70 -0.63 -5.51
CA PHE A 27 3.64 -1.99 -4.98
C PHE A 27 2.23 -2.60 -5.00
N SER A 28 1.24 -1.90 -5.55
CA SER A 28 -0.14 -2.38 -5.73
C SER A 28 -0.67 -1.99 -7.10
N VAL A 29 -1.66 -2.73 -7.59
CA VAL A 29 -2.40 -2.37 -8.81
C VAL A 29 -3.74 -1.78 -8.36
N ILE A 30 -3.94 -0.49 -8.59
CA ILE A 30 -5.20 0.19 -8.24
C ILE A 30 -6.09 0.19 -9.49
N LEU A 31 -7.31 -0.33 -9.34
CA LEU A 31 -8.30 -0.43 -10.41
C LEU A 31 -9.60 0.23 -9.97
N LYS A 32 -10.33 0.71 -10.98
CA LYS A 32 -11.71 1.18 -10.83
C LYS A 32 -12.66 -0.01 -10.75
N GLU A 33 -13.85 0.19 -10.18
CA GLU A 33 -14.85 -0.88 -10.13
C GLU A 33 -15.32 -1.24 -11.54
N ASP A 34 -15.44 -0.24 -12.42
CA ASP A 34 -15.77 -0.44 -13.83
C ASP A 34 -14.75 -1.32 -14.58
N ASP A 35 -13.47 -1.26 -14.16
CA ASP A 35 -12.37 -2.02 -14.78
C ASP A 35 -12.31 -3.48 -14.30
N ALA A 36 -13.16 -3.88 -13.33
CA ALA A 36 -13.19 -5.24 -12.80
C ALA A 36 -13.47 -6.29 -13.89
N LEU A 37 -14.25 -5.93 -14.91
CA LEU A 37 -14.53 -6.80 -16.07
C LEU A 37 -13.32 -7.01 -16.98
N GLU A 38 -12.38 -6.06 -16.99
CA GLU A 38 -11.15 -6.14 -17.79
C GLU A 38 -9.92 -6.57 -16.99
N LEU A 39 -10.10 -6.95 -15.71
CA LEU A 39 -9.04 -7.32 -14.78
C LEU A 39 -8.05 -8.32 -15.39
N GLU A 40 -8.52 -9.36 -16.07
CA GLU A 40 -7.65 -10.37 -16.68
C GLU A 40 -6.74 -9.75 -17.76
N LYS A 41 -7.29 -8.87 -18.59
CA LYS A 41 -6.52 -8.18 -19.64
C LYS A 41 -5.49 -7.25 -19.02
N ILE A 42 -5.88 -6.49 -17.99
CA ILE A 42 -5.00 -5.54 -17.31
C ILE A 42 -3.86 -6.29 -16.62
N LEU A 43 -4.14 -7.36 -15.89
CA LEU A 43 -3.11 -8.17 -15.24
C LEU A 43 -2.15 -8.81 -16.25
N LYS A 44 -2.67 -9.29 -17.39
CA LYS A 44 -1.84 -9.82 -18.49
C LYS A 44 -1.04 -8.75 -19.23
N SER A 45 -1.49 -7.50 -19.23
CA SER A 45 -0.80 -6.38 -19.88
C SER A 45 0.44 -5.90 -19.11
N ILE A 46 0.53 -6.24 -17.82
CA ILE A 46 1.66 -5.83 -16.97
C ILE A 46 2.91 -6.60 -17.40
N PRO A 47 3.99 -5.91 -17.81
CA PRO A 47 5.23 -6.58 -18.16
C PRO A 47 5.85 -7.22 -16.91
N GLU A 48 6.45 -8.39 -17.08
CA GLU A 48 7.06 -9.18 -16.00
C GLU A 48 8.10 -8.38 -15.19
N GLY A 49 8.89 -7.53 -15.88
CA GLY A 49 9.86 -6.65 -15.21
C GLY A 49 9.24 -5.56 -14.32
N LYS A 50 7.98 -5.16 -14.57
CA LYS A 50 7.23 -4.27 -13.67
C LYS A 50 6.71 -5.06 -12.47
N TYR A 51 6.18 -6.26 -12.70
CA TYR A 51 5.70 -7.15 -11.63
C TYR A 51 6.81 -7.48 -10.63
N GLU A 52 8.01 -7.83 -11.10
CA GLU A 52 9.17 -8.13 -10.25
C GLU A 52 9.54 -6.94 -9.33
N LYS A 53 9.51 -5.71 -9.88
CA LYS A 53 9.75 -4.49 -9.09
C LYS A 53 8.67 -4.28 -8.02
N MET A 54 7.40 -4.48 -8.36
CA MET A 54 6.29 -4.37 -7.42
C MET A 54 6.41 -5.43 -6.31
N HIS A 55 6.80 -6.66 -6.68
CA HIS A 55 7.04 -7.75 -5.75
C HIS A 55 8.18 -7.43 -4.75
N GLN A 56 9.30 -6.90 -5.24
CA GLN A 56 10.40 -6.49 -4.35
C GLN A 56 10.00 -5.33 -3.44
N ASN A 57 9.20 -4.38 -3.94
CA ASN A 57 8.70 -3.29 -3.14
C ASN A 57 7.75 -3.77 -2.04
N ILE A 58 6.88 -4.75 -2.32
CA ILE A 58 5.97 -5.25 -1.30
C ILE A 58 6.68 -6.01 -0.18
N LEU A 59 7.76 -6.73 -0.50
CA LEU A 59 8.59 -7.36 0.53
C LEU A 59 9.25 -6.32 1.45
N LYS A 60 9.67 -5.18 0.89
CA LYS A 60 10.22 -4.06 1.69
C LYS A 60 9.13 -3.37 2.51
N VAL A 61 7.94 -3.20 1.95
CA VAL A 61 6.82 -2.50 2.60
C VAL A 61 6.15 -3.36 3.66
N GLY A 62 6.07 -4.68 3.46
CA GLY A 62 5.37 -5.61 4.36
C GLY A 62 5.89 -5.59 5.79
N LYS A 63 7.17 -5.26 6.01
CA LYS A 63 7.74 -5.11 7.37
C LYS A 63 7.13 -3.93 8.15
N HIS A 64 6.64 -2.92 7.45
CA HIS A 64 6.02 -1.73 8.04
C HIS A 64 4.56 -1.94 8.41
N PHE A 65 3.89 -2.96 7.87
CA PHE A 65 2.51 -3.35 8.19
C PHE A 65 2.45 -4.52 9.20
N LYS A 66 3.50 -4.66 10.00
CA LYS A 66 3.58 -5.68 11.02
C LYS A 66 3.66 -5.01 12.38
N TRP A 67 2.64 -5.25 13.20
CA TRP A 67 2.67 -4.91 14.61
C TRP A 67 3.69 -5.76 15.37
N HIS A 68 4.61 -5.11 16.09
CA HIS A 68 5.59 -5.77 16.95
C HIS A 68 5.32 -5.41 18.42
N SER A 69 5.57 -6.36 19.33
CA SER A 69 5.57 -6.13 20.78
C SER A 69 6.81 -6.79 21.38
N PRO A 70 7.85 -6.03 21.79
CA PRO A 70 7.94 -4.56 21.82
C PRO A 70 8.02 -3.91 20.41
N PRO A 71 7.69 -2.61 20.28
CA PRO A 71 7.73 -1.92 18.99
C PRO A 71 9.13 -1.93 18.35
N ALA A 72 9.20 -2.22 17.06
CA ALA A 72 10.42 -2.19 16.27
C ALA A 72 10.51 -0.89 15.46
N LYS A 73 11.73 -0.44 15.12
CA LYS A 73 11.89 0.79 14.33
C LYS A 73 11.15 0.70 13.00
N TYR A 74 10.34 1.71 12.70
CA TYR A 74 9.51 1.80 11.49
C TYR A 74 8.48 0.67 11.36
N ASP A 75 8.04 0.08 12.46
CA ASP A 75 6.90 -0.81 12.43
C ASP A 75 5.57 -0.06 12.21
N GLU A 76 4.49 -0.82 12.20
CA GLU A 76 3.14 -0.30 12.01
C GLU A 76 2.76 0.74 13.08
N PHE A 77 3.19 0.52 14.33
CA PHE A 77 2.98 1.48 15.41
C PHE A 77 3.64 2.83 15.09
N HIS A 78 4.91 2.83 14.63
CA HIS A 78 5.59 4.07 14.26
C HIS A 78 4.95 4.76 13.05
N LEU A 79 4.46 4.01 12.06
CA LEU A 79 3.74 4.59 10.93
C LEU A 79 2.44 5.29 11.37
N VAL A 80 1.65 4.64 12.22
CA VAL A 80 0.42 5.23 12.79
C VAL A 80 0.74 6.50 13.58
N MET A 81 1.75 6.43 14.46
CA MET A 81 2.16 7.59 15.25
C MET A 81 2.64 8.75 14.37
N TYR A 82 3.37 8.46 13.30
CA TYR A 82 3.84 9.47 12.35
C TYR A 82 2.69 10.09 11.54
N GLU A 83 1.72 9.28 11.11
CA GLU A 83 0.52 9.76 10.42
C GLU A 83 -0.30 10.70 11.31
N LEU A 84 -0.57 10.31 12.56
CA LEU A 84 -1.24 11.17 13.54
C LEU A 84 -0.47 12.47 13.78
N TRP A 85 0.86 12.39 13.86
CA TRP A 85 1.72 13.56 14.00
C TRP A 85 1.63 14.50 12.79
N LYS A 86 1.56 14.00 11.56
CA LYS A 86 1.35 14.85 10.37
C LYS A 86 -0.01 15.54 10.39
N ARG A 87 -1.05 14.82 10.84
CA ARG A 87 -2.43 15.35 10.90
C ARG A 87 -2.67 16.32 12.07
N ARG A 88 -1.74 16.46 13.02
CA ARG A 88 -1.89 17.31 14.21
C ARG A 88 -2.18 18.78 13.92
N HIS A 89 -1.80 19.30 12.75
CA HIS A 89 -2.00 20.70 12.37
C HIS A 89 -3.33 20.95 11.63
N ILE A 90 -4.08 19.90 11.30
CA ILE A 90 -5.34 19.99 10.56
C ILE A 90 -6.51 20.31 11.51
N ILE A 91 -6.39 19.98 12.80
CA ILE A 91 -7.39 20.32 13.82
C ILE A 91 -7.01 21.68 14.42
N ARG A 92 -7.50 22.76 13.80
CA ARG A 92 -7.53 24.10 14.42
C ARG A 92 -8.91 24.29 15.04
N TYR A 93 -8.98 24.33 16.37
CA TYR A 93 -10.15 24.83 17.11
C TYR A 93 -10.28 26.34 16.95
#